data_AF-A0A6I3H977-F1
#
_entry.id   AF-A0A6I3H977-F1
#
_cell.length_a   1.000
_cell.length_b   1.000
_cell.length_c   1.000
_cell.angle_alpha   90.00
_cell.angle_beta   90.00
_cell.angle_gamma   90.00
#
_symmetry.space_group_name_H-M   'P 1'
#
loop_
_entity.id
_entity.type
_entity.pdbx_description
1 polymer ?
#
loop_
_entity_poly.entity_id
_entity_poly.type
_entity_poly.pdbx_seq_one_letter_code
_entity_poly.pdbx_strand_id
1 'polypeptide(L)'
;HVALRGDSDPVVVGIGCHSITRAGWTGPLIVDESARRRGVGKALLGQICRDLMIAEFDRVIVADLPDDAARSFIESTGAVASTRYQRMSKQL
;
A
#
# COMPACT_ATOMS: atom_id res chain seq x y z
N HIS A 1 -7.25 6.69 -0.58
CA HIS A 1 -6.42 7.90 -0.46
C HIS A 1 -5.72 8.23 -1.76
N VAL A 2 -5.55 9.52 -2.02
CA VAL A 2 -4.85 10.05 -3.20
C VAL A 2 -3.77 11.00 -2.73
N ALA A 3 -2.57 10.91 -3.31
CA ALA A 3 -1.48 11.85 -3.11
C ALA A 3 -1.41 12.80 -4.31
N LEU A 4 -1.40 14.10 -4.01
CA LEU A 4 -1.37 15.17 -5.01
C LEU A 4 -0.04 15.92 -4.97
N ARG A 5 0.39 16.46 -6.11
CA ARG A 5 1.56 17.35 -6.24
C ARG A 5 1.16 18.64 -6.94
N GLY A 6 1.60 19.77 -6.38
CA GLY A 6 1.32 21.11 -6.89
C GLY A 6 0.17 21.79 -6.16
N ASP A 7 0.21 23.13 -6.09
CA ASP A 7 -0.77 23.94 -5.37
C ASP A 7 -1.89 24.46 -6.29
N SER A 8 -1.54 24.85 -7.52
CA SER A 8 -2.48 25.23 -8.59
C SER A 8 -2.48 24.14 -9.68
N ASP A 9 -3.63 23.53 -9.93
CA ASP A 9 -3.82 22.36 -10.82
C ASP A 9 -3.08 21.10 -10.34
N PRO A 10 -3.51 20.51 -9.21
CA PRO A 10 -2.81 19.40 -8.58
C PRO A 10 -2.87 18.13 -9.43
N VAL A 11 -1.72 17.49 -9.61
CA VAL A 11 -1.61 16.21 -10.32
C VAL A 11 -1.57 15.06 -9.34
N VAL A 12 -2.29 13.99 -9.64
CA VAL A 12 -2.24 12.73 -8.87
C VAL A 12 -0.88 12.06 -9.08
N VAL A 13 -0.16 11.83 -7.99
CA VAL A 13 1.17 11.17 -8.00
C VAL A 13 1.19 9.85 -7.22
N GLY A 14 0.08 9.48 -6.61
CA GLY A 14 -0.05 8.19 -5.95
C GLY A 14 -1.45 7.90 -5.46
N ILE A 15 -1.75 6.63 -5.32
CA ILE A 15 -3.00 6.11 -4.78
C ILE A 15 -2.69 5.06 -3.73
N GLY A 16 -3.52 5.00 -2.70
CA GLY A 16 -3.49 3.96 -1.69
C GLY A 16 -4.90 3.62 -1.26
N CYS A 17 -5.26 2.34 -1.35
CA CYS A 17 -6.59 1.87 -1.01
C CYS A 17 -6.54 0.80 0.08
N HIS A 18 -7.65 0.66 0.81
CA HIS A 18 -7.83 -0.42 1.77
C HIS A 18 -9.25 -0.97 1.70
N SER A 19 -9.43 -2.17 2.24
CA SER A 19 -10.71 -2.87 2.37
C SER A 19 -11.49 -3.08 1.06
N ILE A 20 -10.87 -3.02 -0.11
CA ILE A 20 -11.56 -3.18 -1.40
C ILE A 20 -12.15 -4.59 -1.55
N THR A 21 -11.34 -5.61 -1.28
CA THR A 21 -11.74 -7.02 -1.43
C THR A 21 -11.93 -7.73 -0.09
N ARG A 22 -11.30 -7.22 0.98
CA ARG A 22 -11.37 -7.79 2.32
C ARG A 22 -11.10 -6.72 3.36
N ALA A 23 -11.95 -6.62 4.37
CA ALA A 23 -11.80 -5.65 5.44
C ALA A 23 -10.46 -5.83 6.19
N GLY A 24 -9.81 -4.72 6.55
CA GLY A 24 -8.51 -4.72 7.23
C GLY A 24 -7.29 -4.97 6.33
N TRP A 25 -7.50 -5.08 5.01
CA TRP A 25 -6.43 -5.32 4.03
C TRP A 25 -6.12 -4.05 3.25
N THR A 26 -4.86 -3.83 2.90
CA THR A 26 -4.43 -2.72 2.04
C THR A 26 -4.02 -3.22 0.66
N GLY A 27 -4.30 -2.41 -0.36
CA GLY A 27 -3.96 -2.66 -1.75
C GLY A 27 -5.06 -2.17 -2.73
N PRO A 28 -4.70 -1.61 -3.90
CA PRO A 28 -3.34 -1.28 -4.37
C PRO A 28 -2.73 -0.06 -3.65
N LEU A 29 -1.40 -0.02 -3.56
CA LEU A 29 -0.60 1.15 -3.13
C LEU A 29 0.44 1.44 -4.21
N ILE A 30 0.22 2.51 -4.97
CA ILE A 30 1.01 2.83 -6.17
C ILE A 30 1.47 4.27 -6.08
N VAL A 31 2.74 4.51 -6.41
CA VAL A 31 3.34 5.84 -6.49
C VAL A 31 3.97 5.99 -7.86
N ASP A 32 3.62 7.09 -8.53
CA ASP A 32 4.21 7.50 -9.79
C ASP A 32 5.74 7.53 -9.68
N GLU A 33 6.43 7.05 -10.71
CA GLU A 33 7.88 6.88 -10.67
C GLU A 33 8.62 8.18 -10.35
N SER A 34 8.16 9.31 -10.90
CA SER A 34 8.76 10.64 -10.65
C SER A 34 8.62 11.11 -9.20
N ALA A 35 7.67 10.53 -8.46
CA ALA A 35 7.36 10.86 -7.07
C ALA A 35 7.86 9.82 -6.05
N ARG A 36 8.48 8.72 -6.51
CA ARG A 36 9.07 7.71 -5.63
C ARG A 36 10.22 8.27 -4.80
N ARG A 37 10.53 7.58 -3.70
CA ARG A 37 11.62 7.93 -2.75
C ARG A 37 11.49 9.31 -2.09
N ARG A 38 10.31 9.92 -2.16
CA ARG A 38 9.99 11.21 -1.50
C ARG A 38 9.04 11.07 -0.30
N GLY A 39 8.84 9.85 0.19
CA GLY A 39 7.95 9.56 1.33
C GLY A 39 6.47 9.40 0.99
N VAL A 40 6.04 9.63 -0.27
CA VAL A 40 4.63 9.53 -0.70
C VAL A 40 3.99 8.19 -0.33
N GLY A 41 4.66 7.07 -0.60
CA GLY A 41 4.15 5.74 -0.25
C GLY A 41 3.98 5.54 1.26
N LYS A 42 4.91 6.05 2.08
CA LYS A 42 4.81 5.97 3.55
C LYS A 42 3.65 6.84 4.06
N ALA A 43 3.46 8.02 3.48
CA ALA A 43 2.35 8.91 3.84
C ALA A 43 0.99 8.26 3.51
N LEU A 44 0.85 7.69 2.31
CA LEU A 44 -0.35 6.97 1.89
C LEU A 44 -0.63 5.76 2.80
N LEU A 45 0.39 4.93 3.08
CA LEU A 45 0.23 3.80 4.00
C LEU A 45 -0.15 4.25 5.42
N GLY A 46 0.43 5.36 5.90
CA GLY A 46 0.09 5.92 7.20
C GLY A 46 -1.37 6.38 7.30
N GLN A 47 -1.93 6.94 6.22
CA GLN A 47 -3.37 7.27 6.16
C GLN A 47 -4.23 6.01 6.19
N ILE A 48 -3.85 4.97 5.44
CA ILE A 48 -4.55 3.68 5.47
C ILE A 48 -4.54 3.07 6.87
N CYS A 49 -3.39 3.04 7.54
CA CYS A 49 -3.30 2.53 8.90
C CYS A 49 -4.15 3.34 9.88
N ARG A 50 -4.24 4.66 9.70
CA ARG A 50 -5.10 5.52 10.52
C ARG A 50 -6.57 5.16 10.34
N ASP A 51 -7.03 5.05 9.10
CA ASP A 51 -8.43 4.73 8.79
C ASP A 51 -8.83 3.36 9.34
N LEU A 52 -7.95 2.36 9.17
CA LEU A 52 -8.19 1.01 9.67
C LEU A 52 -8.14 0.93 11.20
N MET A 53 -7.28 1.72 11.85
CA MET A 53 -7.27 1.84 13.32
C MET A 53 -8.57 2.50 13.83
N ILE A 54 -9.06 3.55 13.16
CA ILE A 54 -10.37 4.18 13.49
C ILE A 54 -11.52 3.17 13.33
N ALA A 55 -11.42 2.28 12.35
CA ALA A 55 -12.35 1.17 12.14
C ALA A 55 -12.09 -0.05 13.04
N GLU A 56 -11.31 0.10 14.12
CA GLU A 56 -11.05 -0.91 15.15
C GLU A 56 -10.34 -2.18 14.66
N PHE A 57 -9.56 -2.08 13.58
CA PHE A 57 -8.65 -3.16 13.19
C PHE A 57 -7.32 -3.06 13.93
N ASP A 58 -6.95 -4.13 14.64
CA ASP A 58 -5.66 -4.22 15.35
C ASP A 58 -4.44 -4.38 14.42
N ARG A 59 -4.69 -4.76 13.16
CA ARG A 59 -3.64 -4.98 12.16
C ARG A 59 -4.11 -4.65 10.76
N VAL A 60 -3.17 -4.18 9.95
CA VAL A 60 -3.34 -4.02 8.49
C VAL A 60 -2.59 -5.14 7.79
N ILE A 61 -3.27 -5.86 6.90
CA ILE A 61 -2.65 -6.90 6.08
C ILE A 61 -2.31 -6.33 4.70
N VAL A 62 -1.04 -6.38 4.32
CA VAL A 62 -0.61 -6.10 2.96
C VAL A 62 -0.63 -7.41 2.17
N ALA A 63 -1.34 -7.44 1.05
CA ALA A 63 -1.39 -8.60 0.18
C ALA A 63 -0.74 -8.31 -1.17
N ASP A 64 -0.36 -9.40 -1.85
CA ASP A 64 0.00 -9.41 -3.27
C ASP A 64 1.10 -8.40 -3.65
N LEU A 65 2.28 -8.57 -3.04
CA LEU A 65 3.47 -7.78 -3.37
C LEU A 65 3.99 -8.22 -4.75
N PRO A 66 3.96 -7.35 -5.78
CA PRO A 66 4.21 -7.76 -7.16
C PRO A 66 5.69 -8.09 -7.43
N ASP A 67 6.60 -7.49 -6.67
CA ASP A 67 8.04 -7.61 -6.85
C ASP A 67 8.83 -7.38 -5.55
N ASP A 68 10.14 -7.60 -5.61
CA ASP A 68 11.04 -7.42 -4.46
C ASP A 68 11.19 -5.95 -4.02
N ALA A 69 10.93 -4.99 -4.91
CA ALA A 69 10.98 -3.57 -4.56
C ALA A 69 9.77 -3.18 -3.68
N ALA A 70 8.58 -3.67 -4.02
CA ALA A 70 7.38 -3.54 -3.21
C ALA A 70 7.55 -4.23 -1.86
N ARG A 71 8.13 -5.44 -1.84
CA ARG A 71 8.46 -6.13 -0.57
C ARG A 71 9.42 -5.30 0.28
N SER A 72 10.53 -4.85 -0.28
CA SER A 72 11.53 -4.05 0.43
C SER A 72 10.94 -2.76 0.98
N PHE A 73 10.05 -2.10 0.20
CA PHE A 73 9.33 -0.92 0.66
C PHE A 73 8.46 -1.21 1.88
N ILE A 74 7.65 -2.29 1.85
CA ILE A 74 6.76 -2.66 2.96
C ILE A 74 7.54 -3.08 4.20
N GLU A 75 8.61 -3.87 4.05
CA GLU A 75 9.48 -4.23 5.18
C GLU A 75 10.12 -2.97 5.81
N SER A 76 10.47 -1.96 4.99
CA SER A 76 11.01 -0.68 5.48
C SER A 76 10.03 0.18 6.28
N THR A 77 8.75 -0.19 6.35
CA THR A 77 7.73 0.49 7.18
C THR A 77 7.55 -0.18 8.53
N GLY A 78 8.29 -1.26 8.83
CA GLY A 78 8.17 -2.04 10.05
C GLY A 78 7.13 -3.17 9.95
N ALA A 79 6.54 -3.38 8.77
CA ALA A 79 5.68 -4.53 8.54
C ALA A 79 6.50 -5.83 8.63
N VAL A 80 5.91 -6.84 9.25
CA VAL A 80 6.51 -8.17 9.41
C VAL A 80 5.76 -9.19 8.55
N ALA A 81 6.51 -10.11 7.94
CA ALA A 81 5.92 -11.20 7.17
C ALA A 81 5.12 -12.11 8.11
N SER A 82 3.79 -12.13 7.96
CA SER A 82 2.91 -12.97 8.78
C SER A 82 2.70 -14.36 8.17
N THR A 83 2.60 -14.46 6.84
CA THR A 83 2.36 -15.71 6.11
C THR A 83 2.90 -15.58 4.69
N ARG A 84 3.46 -16.66 4.15
CA ARG A 84 3.90 -16.73 2.74
C ARG A 84 3.03 -17.73 1.99
N TYR A 85 2.47 -17.29 0.87
CA TYR A 85 1.67 -18.13 -0.02
C TYR A 85 2.47 -18.43 -1.29
N GLN A 86 2.41 -19.67 -1.76
CA GLN A 86 2.94 -20.03 -3.08
C GLN A 86 1.80 -19.96 -4.09
N ARG A 87 1.98 -19.17 -5.16
CA ARG A 87 1.01 -19.12 -6.25
C ARG A 87 1.00 -20.48 -6.95
N MET A 88 -0.13 -21.18 -6.88
CA MET A 88 -0.33 -22.39 -7.67
C MET A 88 -0.81 -21.98 -9.06
N SER A 89 0.00 -22.23 -10.08
CA SER A 89 -0.43 -22.13 -11.48
C SER A 89 -0.67 -23.54 -12.02
N LYS A 90 -1.89 -23.85 -12.43
CA LYS A 90 -2.11 -24.93 -13.40
C LYS A 90 -1.88 -24.35 -14.79
N GLN A 91 -1.03 -24.98 -15.59
CA GLN A 91 -1.09 -24.80 -17.03
C GLN A 91 -2.46 -25.33 -17.47
N LEU A 92 -3.30 -24.43 -17.98
CA LEU A 92 -4.50 -24.78 -18.73
C LEU A 92 -4.12 -25.03 -20.18
#